data_AF-T1CRN9-F1
#
_entry.id   AF-T1CRN9-F1
#
_cell.length_a   1.000
_cell.length_b   1.000
_cell.length_c   1.000
_cell.angle_alpha   90.00
_cell.angle_beta   90.00
_cell.angle_gamma   90.00
#
_symmetry.space_group_name_H-M   'P 1'
#
loop_
_entity.id
_entity.type
_entity.pdbx_description
1 polymer ?
#
loop_
_entity_poly.entity_id
_entity_poly.type
_entity_poly.pdbx_seq_one_letter_code
_entity_poly.pdbx_strand_id
1 'polypeptide(L)'
;MIIEHPRYAGGHLGATRIEDVSDARFDFVRVIEGVRRVLEEIGIAFERIPLVPSGGINSFQKISAALELGASGVQIGTPFAVTQECDAHPNFKKVLAEAGPQDIVTFMSSAGLPARAVLTPWLKR
;
A
#
# COMPACT_ATOMS: atom_id res chain seq x y z
N MET A 1 11.90 -4.13 -6.82
CA MET A 1 10.86 -4.91 -6.15
C MET A 1 9.92 -3.97 -5.41
N ILE A 2 8.62 -4.09 -5.65
CA ILE A 2 7.61 -3.35 -4.87
C ILE A 2 7.36 -4.10 -3.56
N ILE A 3 7.33 -3.37 -2.44
CA ILE A 3 6.96 -3.90 -1.13
C ILE A 3 5.63 -3.25 -0.74
N GLU A 4 4.54 -3.99 -0.87
CA GLU A 4 3.20 -3.52 -0.52
C GLU A 4 2.87 -3.82 0.94
N HIS A 5 2.32 -2.84 1.66
CA HIS A 5 1.86 -3.02 3.04
C HIS A 5 0.32 -3.11 3.12
N PRO A 6 -0.26 -4.31 3.36
CA PRO A 6 -1.69 -4.55 3.23
C PRO A 6 -2.52 -3.75 4.22
N ARG A 7 -1.99 -3.40 5.40
CA ARG A 7 -2.65 -2.49 6.35
C ARG A 7 -2.93 -1.09 5.77
N TYR A 8 -2.15 -0.61 4.80
CA TYR A 8 -2.20 0.79 4.39
C TYR A 8 -2.52 1.02 2.90
N ALA A 9 -2.35 0.04 2.01
CA ALA A 9 -2.69 0.21 0.60
C ALA A 9 -4.21 0.30 0.34
N GLY A 10 -4.59 0.98 -0.74
CA GLY A 10 -5.95 0.93 -1.28
C GLY A 10 -6.07 -0.13 -2.38
N GLY A 11 -7.29 -0.53 -2.73
CA GLY A 11 -7.52 -1.54 -3.76
C GLY A 11 -7.30 -2.96 -3.25
N HIS A 12 -6.87 -3.88 -4.12
CA HIS A 12 -6.54 -5.26 -3.73
C HIS A 12 -5.25 -5.29 -2.88
N LEU A 13 -5.26 -6.09 -1.83
CA LEU A 13 -4.18 -6.18 -0.85
C LEU A 13 -3.37 -7.46 -1.08
N GLY A 14 -2.06 -7.43 -0.81
CA GLY A 14 -1.16 -8.58 -0.94
C GLY A 14 -1.34 -9.66 0.13
N ALA A 15 -2.20 -9.44 1.13
CA ALA A 15 -2.58 -10.45 2.10
C ALA A 15 -3.62 -11.42 1.52
N THR A 16 -3.54 -12.71 1.84
CA THR A 16 -4.51 -13.72 1.36
C THR A 16 -5.77 -13.80 2.22
N ARG A 17 -5.68 -13.37 3.48
CA ARG A 17 -6.79 -13.38 4.46
C ARG A 17 -6.94 -11.98 5.04
N ILE A 18 -8.19 -11.59 5.33
CA ILE A 18 -8.50 -10.28 5.94
C ILE A 18 -7.81 -10.15 7.31
N GLU A 19 -7.78 -11.23 8.07
CA GLU A 19 -7.19 -11.33 9.41
C GLU A 19 -5.70 -10.94 9.41
N ASP A 20 -5.00 -11.29 8.33
CA ASP A 20 -3.57 -11.08 8.19
C ASP A 20 -3.22 -9.64 7.79
N VAL A 21 -4.18 -8.85 7.32
CA VAL A 21 -3.94 -7.50 6.75
C VAL A 21 -3.18 -6.58 7.72
N SER A 22 -3.38 -6.79 9.02
CA SER A 22 -2.73 -6.03 10.09
C SER A 22 -1.59 -6.78 10.78
N ASP A 23 -1.09 -7.88 10.22
CA ASP A 23 0.04 -8.60 10.80
C ASP A 23 1.35 -7.77 10.67
N ALA A 24 2.09 -7.66 11.77
CA ALA A 24 3.38 -6.96 11.84
C ALA A 24 4.46 -7.59 10.94
N ARG A 25 4.26 -8.82 10.45
CA ARG A 25 5.15 -9.44 9.46
C ARG A 25 5.31 -8.60 8.19
N PHE A 26 4.34 -7.72 7.89
CA PHE A 26 4.33 -6.84 6.73
C PHE A 26 4.93 -5.46 6.98
N ASP A 27 5.34 -5.13 8.21
CA ASP A 27 5.92 -3.82 8.52
C ASP A 27 7.18 -3.59 7.68
N PHE A 28 7.32 -2.40 7.09
CA PHE A 28 8.39 -2.10 6.12
C PHE A 28 9.78 -2.38 6.66
N VAL A 29 10.06 -1.99 7.92
CA VAL A 29 11.36 -2.23 8.57
C VAL A 29 11.70 -3.72 8.56
N ARG A 30 10.75 -4.56 8.98
CA ARG A 30 10.94 -6.01 9.04
C ARG A 30 11.16 -6.61 7.65
N VAL A 31 10.37 -6.21 6.67
CA VAL A 31 10.50 -6.74 5.30
C VAL A 31 11.82 -6.31 4.67
N ILE A 32 12.19 -5.03 4.81
CA ILE A 32 13.45 -4.50 4.25
C ILE A 32 14.66 -5.18 4.90
N GLU A 33 14.69 -5.33 6.22
CA GLU A 33 15.75 -6.06 6.92
C GLU A 33 15.81 -7.53 6.52
N GLY A 34 14.66 -8.19 6.39
CA GLY A 34 14.59 -9.58 5.93
C GLY A 34 15.14 -9.75 4.52
N VAL A 35 14.76 -8.87 3.59
CA VAL A 35 15.27 -8.86 2.22
C VAL A 35 16.78 -8.62 2.21
N ARG A 36 17.28 -7.67 3.02
CA ARG A 36 18.72 -7.40 3.15
C ARG A 36 19.49 -8.66 3.55
N ARG A 37 19.03 -9.37 4.59
CA ARG A 37 19.65 -10.62 5.05
C ARG A 37 19.68 -11.68 3.97
N VAL A 38 18.55 -11.90 3.28
CA VAL A 38 18.47 -12.91 2.21
C VAL A 38 19.41 -12.55 1.06
N LEU A 39 19.49 -11.28 0.65
CA LEU A 39 20.39 -10.83 -0.41
C LEU A 39 21.86 -11.04 -0.02
N GLU A 40 22.23 -10.73 1.23
CA GLU A 40 23.57 -11.00 1.76
C GLU A 40 23.91 -12.50 1.76
N GLU A 41 22.98 -13.36 2.19
CA GLU A 41 23.14 -14.82 2.22
C GLU A 41 23.40 -15.41 0.83
N ILE A 42 22.75 -14.88 -0.22
CA ILE A 42 22.91 -15.35 -1.60
C ILE A 42 23.99 -14.57 -2.37
N GLY A 43 24.77 -13.72 -1.71
CA GLY A 43 25.90 -13.00 -2.29
C GLY A 43 25.52 -11.87 -3.26
N ILE A 44 24.32 -11.30 -3.12
CA ILE A 44 23.85 -10.15 -3.91
C ILE A 44 23.93 -8.89 -3.05
N ALA A 45 24.68 -7.89 -3.50
CA ALA A 45 24.69 -6.58 -2.86
C ALA A 45 23.28 -5.97 -2.85
N PHE A 46 22.86 -5.45 -1.69
CA PHE A 46 21.51 -4.93 -1.44
C PHE A 46 21.09 -3.87 -2.46
N GLU A 47 22.03 -3.01 -2.85
CA GLU A 47 21.84 -1.89 -3.78
C GLU A 47 21.49 -2.34 -5.20
N ARG A 48 21.72 -3.61 -5.54
CA ARG A 48 21.41 -4.16 -6.88
C ARG A 48 19.91 -4.38 -7.08
N ILE A 49 19.13 -4.49 -6.00
CA ILE A 49 17.69 -4.75 -6.07
C ILE A 49 16.95 -3.54 -5.51
N PRO A 50 16.47 -2.61 -6.34
CA PRO A 50 15.80 -1.41 -5.85
C PRO A 50 14.52 -1.79 -5.11
N LEU A 51 14.40 -1.39 -3.84
CA LEU A 51 13.22 -1.64 -3.02
C LEU A 51 12.32 -0.40 -3.02
N VAL A 52 11.03 -0.60 -3.28
CA VAL A 52 10.04 0.48 -3.42
C VAL A 52 8.83 0.17 -2.53
N PRO A 53 8.78 0.71 -1.30
CA PRO A 53 7.61 0.64 -0.43
C PRO A 53 6.36 1.25 -1.06
N SER A 54 5.21 0.64 -0.81
CA SER A 54 3.89 1.01 -1.31
C SER A 54 2.83 0.81 -0.23
N GLY A 55 1.89 1.76 -0.12
CA GLY A 55 0.78 1.72 0.82
C GLY A 55 0.92 2.74 1.95
N GLY A 56 -0.09 3.60 2.12
CA GLY A 56 -0.13 4.61 3.18
C GLY A 56 0.80 5.81 3.03
N ILE A 57 1.59 5.89 1.95
CA ILE A 57 2.55 6.96 1.70
C ILE A 57 1.83 8.13 1.02
N ASN A 58 1.63 9.22 1.74
CA ASN A 58 0.83 10.37 1.29
C ASN A 58 1.39 11.73 1.75
N SER A 59 2.63 11.77 2.23
CA SER A 59 3.28 13.01 2.68
C SER A 59 4.79 12.94 2.47
N PHE A 60 5.43 14.10 2.38
CA PHE A 60 6.88 14.20 2.27
C PHE A 60 7.61 13.46 3.41
N GLN A 61 7.10 13.55 4.63
CA GLN A 61 7.70 12.87 5.80
C GLN A 61 7.71 11.36 5.65
N LYS A 62 6.64 10.77 5.10
CA LYS A 62 6.58 9.33 4.85
C LYS A 62 7.50 8.90 3.70
N ILE A 63 7.68 9.77 2.70
CA ILE A 63 8.66 9.54 1.63
C ILE A 63 10.08 9.56 2.22
N SER A 64 10.42 10.60 3.00
CA SER A 64 11.72 10.71 3.68
C SER A 64 12.02 9.49 4.55
N ALA A 65 11.07 9.09 5.39
CA ALA A 65 11.21 7.92 6.25
C ALA A 65 11.45 6.63 5.45
N ALA A 66 10.79 6.43 4.31
CA ALA A 66 11.04 5.26 3.46
C ALA A 66 12.45 5.29 2.85
N LEU A 67 12.92 6.45 2.38
CA LEU A 67 14.26 6.62 1.83
C LEU A 67 15.35 6.42 2.90
N GLU A 68 15.14 6.94 4.11
CA GLU A 68 16.03 6.75 5.26
C GLU A 68 16.14 5.27 5.68
N LEU A 69 15.09 4.46 5.47
CA LEU A 69 15.12 3.01 5.66
C LEU A 69 15.88 2.26 4.55
N GLY A 70 16.43 2.98 3.56
CA GLY A 70 17.19 2.40 2.45
C GLY A 70 16.34 2.01 1.24
N ALA A 71 15.10 2.50 1.14
CA ALA A 71 14.33 2.35 -0.09
C ALA A 71 14.94 3.18 -1.23
N SER A 72 14.82 2.67 -2.46
CA SER A 72 15.27 3.37 -3.66
C SER A 72 14.23 4.37 -4.20
N GLY A 73 13.02 4.34 -3.63
CA GLY A 73 11.88 5.17 -4.02
C GLY A 73 10.62 4.71 -3.31
N VAL A 74 9.47 5.28 -3.68
CA VAL A 74 8.16 4.88 -3.15
C VAL A 74 7.13 4.78 -4.27
N GLN A 75 6.10 3.96 -4.06
CA GLN A 75 4.95 3.90 -4.95
C GLN A 75 3.73 4.51 -4.25
N ILE A 76 3.08 5.46 -4.92
CA ILE A 76 1.96 6.24 -4.40
C ILE A 76 0.77 6.08 -5.33
N GLY A 77 -0.38 5.64 -4.79
CA GLY A 77 -1.60 5.38 -5.56
C GLY A 77 -2.72 6.36 -5.20
N THR A 78 -3.36 6.17 -4.04
CA THR A 78 -4.59 6.87 -3.65
C THR A 78 -4.60 8.39 -3.87
N PRO A 79 -3.55 9.17 -3.53
CA PRO A 79 -3.52 10.61 -3.84
C PRO A 79 -3.58 10.95 -5.33
N PHE A 80 -3.01 10.11 -6.20
CA PHE A 80 -3.04 10.31 -7.65
C PHE A 80 -4.38 9.94 -8.27
N ALA A 81 -5.20 9.12 -7.60
CA ALA A 81 -6.52 8.73 -8.09
C ALA A 81 -7.55 9.88 -8.06
N VAL A 82 -7.26 10.98 -7.37
CA VAL A 82 -8.14 12.15 -7.24
C VAL A 82 -7.62 13.39 -7.98
N THR A 83 -6.52 13.28 -8.73
CA THR A 83 -5.96 14.42 -9.48
C THR A 83 -6.81 14.77 -10.70
N GLN A 84 -6.52 15.90 -11.36
CA GLN A 84 -7.25 16.32 -12.55
C GLN A 84 -6.99 15.39 -13.75
N GLU A 85 -5.75 14.91 -13.88
CA GLU A 85 -5.24 14.08 -14.98
C GLU A 85 -5.73 12.62 -14.93
N CYS A 86 -6.12 12.12 -13.75
CA CYS A 86 -6.70 10.79 -13.63
C CYS A 86 -8.03 10.74 -14.40
N ASP A 87 -8.30 9.67 -15.15
CA ASP A 87 -9.50 9.51 -15.97
C ASP A 87 -10.71 8.94 -15.20
N ALA A 88 -10.56 8.73 -13.87
CA ALA A 88 -11.65 8.26 -13.03
C ALA A 88 -12.86 9.22 -13.05
N HIS A 89 -14.06 8.63 -12.99
CA HIS A 89 -15.31 9.40 -12.99
C HIS A 89 -15.31 10.49 -11.89
N PRO A 90 -15.80 11.72 -12.14
CA PRO A 90 -15.77 12.80 -11.15
C PRO A 90 -16.36 12.43 -9.78
N ASN A 91 -17.46 11.65 -9.76
CA ASN A 91 -18.03 11.13 -8.52
C ASN A 91 -17.10 10.18 -7.76
N PHE A 92 -16.30 9.36 -8.45
CA PHE A 92 -15.31 8.50 -7.78
C PHE A 92 -14.25 9.36 -7.10
N LYS A 93 -13.70 10.36 -7.81
CA LYS A 93 -12.71 11.29 -7.25
C LYS A 93 -13.26 12.02 -6.03
N LYS A 94 -14.51 12.51 -6.12
CA LYS A 94 -15.20 13.18 -5.02
C LYS A 94 -15.36 12.28 -3.80
N VAL A 95 -15.91 11.07 -3.99
CA VAL A 95 -16.09 10.09 -2.90
C VAL A 95 -14.75 9.76 -2.22
N LEU A 96 -13.69 9.56 -2.99
CA LEU A 96 -12.38 9.25 -2.44
C LEU A 96 -11.72 10.45 -1.74
N ALA A 97 -11.89 11.67 -2.26
CA ALA A 97 -11.32 12.89 -1.68
C ALA A 97 -12.04 13.35 -0.40
N GLU A 98 -13.34 13.07 -0.27
CA GLU A 98 -14.16 13.46 0.89
C GLU A 98 -14.20 12.38 1.99
N ALA A 99 -13.68 11.17 1.73
CA ALA A 99 -13.68 10.07 2.70
C ALA A 99 -12.74 10.33 3.88
N GLY A 100 -13.23 10.10 5.11
CA GLY A 100 -12.41 10.07 6.31
C GLY A 100 -11.95 8.66 6.68
N PRO A 101 -11.05 8.51 7.68
CA PRO A 101 -10.53 7.21 8.11
C PRO A 101 -11.64 6.20 8.49
N GLN A 102 -12.73 6.67 9.10
CA GLN A 102 -13.87 5.85 9.49
C GLN A 102 -14.68 5.30 8.30
N ASP A 103 -14.54 5.90 7.13
CA ASP A 103 -15.25 5.49 5.91
C ASP A 103 -14.49 4.40 5.15
N ILE A 104 -13.28 4.05 5.59
CA ILE A 104 -12.44 3.08 4.91
C ILE A 104 -12.65 1.69 5.50
N VAL A 105 -13.03 0.73 4.66
CA VAL A 105 -13.28 -0.66 5.07
C VAL A 105 -12.40 -1.64 4.31
N THR A 106 -12.08 -2.75 4.96
CA THR A 106 -11.44 -3.91 4.35
C THR A 106 -12.45 -5.05 4.25
N PHE A 107 -12.57 -5.65 3.07
CA PHE A 107 -13.57 -6.69 2.77
C PHE A 107 -12.98 -7.73 1.79
N MET A 108 -13.67 -8.85 1.59
CA MET A 108 -13.27 -9.84 0.59
C MET A 108 -13.89 -9.47 -0.76
N SER A 109 -13.06 -9.26 -1.78
CA SER A 109 -13.55 -8.92 -3.12
C SER A 109 -14.16 -10.13 -3.82
N SER A 110 -14.88 -9.89 -4.91
CA SER A 110 -15.39 -10.95 -5.79
C SER A 110 -14.29 -11.79 -6.44
N ALA A 111 -13.04 -11.32 -6.43
CA ALA A 111 -11.87 -12.06 -6.89
C ALA A 111 -11.28 -12.99 -5.80
N GLY A 112 -11.88 -13.03 -4.60
CA GLY A 112 -11.40 -13.87 -3.49
C GLY A 112 -10.14 -13.33 -2.83
N LEU A 113 -9.86 -12.03 -2.96
CA LEU A 113 -8.73 -11.36 -2.31
C LEU A 113 -9.23 -10.23 -1.40
N PRO A 114 -8.59 -10.01 -0.23
CA PRO A 114 -8.83 -8.82 0.58
C PRO A 114 -8.64 -7.54 -0.24
N ALA A 115 -9.57 -6.61 -0.07
CA ALA A 115 -9.55 -5.30 -0.72
C ALA A 115 -9.89 -4.19 0.27
N ARG A 116 -9.42 -2.98 -0.01
CA ARG A 116 -9.73 -1.75 0.75
C ARG A 116 -10.37 -0.70 -0.14
N ALA A 117 -11.52 -0.19 0.30
CA ALA A 117 -12.27 0.85 -0.41
C ALA A 117 -13.02 1.76 0.57
N VAL A 118 -13.58 2.85 0.02
CA VAL A 118 -14.53 3.70 0.74
C VAL A 118 -15.86 2.96 0.87
N LEU A 119 -16.45 2.99 2.06
CA LEU A 119 -17.72 2.37 2.40
C LEU A 119 -18.86 3.13 1.72
N THR A 120 -19.34 2.59 0.60
CA THR A 120 -20.51 3.10 -0.10
C THR A 120 -21.76 2.28 0.24
N PRO A 121 -22.98 2.79 -0.03
CA PRO A 121 -24.21 2.02 0.14
C PRO A 121 -24.24 0.71 -0.65
N TRP A 122 -23.47 0.61 -1.75
CA TRP A 122 -23.32 -0.63 -2.52
C TRP A 122 -22.48 -1.66 -1.77
N LEU A 123 -21.39 -1.23 -1.12
CA LEU A 123 -20.48 -2.12 -0.38
C LEU A 123 -21.06 -2.64 0.95
N LYS A 124 -22.10 -1.97 1.47
CA LYS A 124 -22.84 -2.41 2.67
C LYS A 124 -23.78 -3.60 2.41
N ARG A 125 -24.09 -3.89 1.14
CA ARG A 125 -25.05 -4.92 0.72
C ARG A 125 -24.32 -6.22 0.42
#